data_AF-A0A2S9YI25-F1
#
_entry.id   AF-A0A2S9YI25-F1
#
_cell.length_a   1.000
_cell.length_b   1.000
_cell.length_c   1.000
_cell.angle_alpha   90.00
_cell.angle_beta   90.00
_cell.angle_gamma   90.00
#
_symmetry.space_group_name_H-M   'P 1'
#
loop_
_entity.id
_entity.type
_entity.pdbx_description
1 polymer ?
#
loop_
_entity_poly.entity_id
_entity_poly.type
_entity_poly.pdbx_seq_one_letter_code
_entity_poly.pdbx_strand_id
1 'polypeptide(L)'
;MSAAQPPTNAQVPWILWGAFLVSHGLFLLTGHIVHGQDSGQAGDIEMMSLVLTGAGAMTAVGSAVLAPGLTRRQPYFVSMIMRFALAESAALFGLVLAMLGAEFHWVYTLAGLGAVAHLAAAPTQREREAHEKRRAGL
;
A
#
# COMPACT_ATOMS: atom_id res chain seq x y z
N MET A 1 -30.91 12.54 -12.21
CA MET A 1 -31.16 12.71 -10.77
C MET A 1 -30.08 11.94 -10.01
N SER A 2 -29.14 12.62 -9.35
CA SER A 2 -28.08 11.94 -8.58
C SER A 2 -28.65 11.57 -7.22
N ALA A 3 -28.73 10.28 -6.89
CA ALA A 3 -29.10 9.83 -5.56
C ALA A 3 -28.07 10.37 -4.54
N ALA A 4 -28.55 11.03 -3.48
CA ALA A 4 -27.69 11.47 -2.39
C ALA A 4 -27.13 10.23 -1.68
N GLN A 5 -25.80 10.11 -1.63
CA GLN A 5 -25.17 9.01 -0.88
C GLN A 5 -25.35 9.25 0.63
N PRO A 6 -25.70 8.21 1.41
CA PRO A 6 -25.78 8.33 2.86
C PRO A 6 -24.41 8.72 3.44
N PRO A 7 -24.37 9.48 4.54
CA PRO A 7 -23.12 9.89 5.17
C PRO A 7 -22.32 8.64 5.56
N THR A 8 -21.14 8.48 4.98
CA THR A 8 -20.23 7.40 5.34
C THR A 8 -19.74 7.65 6.76
N ASN A 9 -19.96 6.68 7.65
CA ASN A 9 -19.48 6.75 9.04
C ASN A 9 -17.95 6.94 9.01
N ALA A 10 -17.47 8.03 9.61
CA ALA A 10 -16.05 8.40 9.63
C ALA A 10 -15.14 7.33 10.27
N GLN A 11 -15.72 6.37 10.99
CA GLN A 11 -15.02 5.23 11.60
C GLN A 11 -14.57 4.19 10.55
N VAL A 12 -15.31 4.00 9.45
CA VAL A 12 -15.02 2.95 8.46
C VAL A 12 -13.62 3.11 7.83
N PRO A 13 -13.22 4.32 7.37
CA PRO A 13 -11.84 4.59 6.96
C PRO A 13 -10.75 4.13 7.92
N TRP A 14 -10.92 4.42 9.21
CA TRP A 14 -9.94 4.10 10.24
C TRP A 14 -9.86 2.61 10.54
N ILE A 15 -11.01 1.93 10.53
CA ILE A 15 -11.07 0.47 10.69
C ILE A 15 -10.33 -0.21 9.52
N LEU A 16 -10.60 0.21 8.29
CA LEU A 16 -9.91 -0.33 7.12
C LEU A 16 -8.41 -0.06 7.18
N TRP A 17 -8.01 1.17 7.48
CA TRP A 17 -6.60 1.53 7.63
C TRP A 17 -5.88 0.65 8.67
N GLY A 18 -6.50 0.45 9.83
CA GLY A 18 -5.97 -0.41 10.89
C GLY A 18 -5.88 -1.88 10.47
N ALA A 19 -6.90 -2.40 9.78
CA ALA A 19 -6.88 -3.77 9.26
C ALA A 19 -5.74 -4.00 8.26
N PHE A 20 -5.53 -3.06 7.33
CA PHE A 20 -4.41 -3.10 6.38
C PHE A 20 -3.05 -2.98 7.09
N LEU A 21 -2.93 -2.18 8.15
CA LEU A 21 -1.70 -2.10 8.93
C LEU A 21 -1.37 -3.44 9.62
N VAL A 22 -2.39 -4.14 10.14
CA VAL A 22 -2.22 -5.47 10.74
C VAL A 22 -1.80 -6.49 9.67
N SER A 23 -2.43 -6.46 8.50
CA SER A 23 -2.06 -7.29 7.34
C SER A 23 -0.58 -7.11 6.97
N HIS A 24 -0.11 -5.86 6.93
CA HIS A 24 1.30 -5.53 6.71
C HIS A 24 2.25 -6.17 7.74
N GLY A 25 1.87 -6.11 9.02
CA GLY A 25 2.62 -6.76 10.10
C GLY A 25 2.67 -8.28 9.94
N LEU A 26 1.57 -8.91 9.51
CA LEU A 26 1.53 -10.34 9.23
C LEU A 26 2.44 -10.72 8.06
N PHE A 27 2.47 -9.94 6.97
CA PHE A 27 3.38 -10.22 5.84
C PHE A 27 4.85 -10.17 6.25
N LEU A 28 5.24 -9.19 7.07
CA LEU A 28 6.59 -9.12 7.62
C LEU A 28 6.94 -10.35 8.46
N LEU A 29 6.01 -10.78 9.32
CA LEU A 29 6.19 -11.96 10.15
C LEU A 29 6.30 -13.23 9.30
N THR A 30 5.42 -13.41 8.31
CA THR A 30 5.45 -14.55 7.39
C THR A 30 6.74 -14.58 6.57
N GLY A 31 7.15 -13.45 6.00
CA GLY A 31 8.40 -13.36 5.24
C GLY A 31 9.62 -13.74 6.07
N HIS A 32 9.67 -13.29 7.33
CA HIS A 32 10.75 -13.64 8.25
C HIS A 32 10.81 -15.14 8.58
N ILE A 33 9.65 -15.79 8.76
CA ILE A 33 9.57 -17.24 9.04
C ILE A 33 9.96 -18.07 7.81
N VAL A 34 9.46 -17.70 6.63
CA VAL A 34 9.67 -18.46 5.38
C VAL A 34 11.13 -18.38 4.91
N HIS A 35 11.75 -17.20 5.02
CA HIS A 35 13.12 -17.00 4.55
C HIS A 35 14.17 -17.81 5.34
N GLY A 36 13.85 -18.23 6.57
CA GLY A 36 14.75 -19.06 7.38
C GLY A 36 14.93 -20.51 6.89
N GLN A 37 14.20 -20.94 5.85
CA GLN A 37 14.14 -22.35 5.45
C GLN A 37 14.94 -22.72 4.19
N ASP A 38 15.25 -21.79 3.28
CA ASP A 38 15.89 -22.12 1.99
C ASP A 38 16.85 -21.02 1.51
N SER A 39 18.17 -21.24 1.67
CA SER A 39 19.23 -20.32 1.20
C SER A 39 20.21 -20.99 0.21
N GLY A 40 19.68 -21.89 -0.64
CA GLY A 40 20.51 -22.79 -1.46
C GLY A 40 20.79 -22.38 -2.92
N GLN A 41 20.21 -21.30 -3.47
CA GLN A 41 20.28 -21.08 -4.93
C GLN A 41 20.34 -19.59 -5.34
N ALA A 42 21.55 -19.00 -5.32
CA ALA A 42 21.77 -17.56 -5.41
C ALA A 42 21.85 -16.95 -6.84
N GLY A 43 21.71 -17.75 -7.91
CA GLY A 43 22.10 -17.30 -9.25
C GLY A 43 21.13 -16.38 -10.01
N ASP A 44 19.82 -16.44 -9.74
CA ASP A 44 18.79 -15.75 -10.54
C ASP A 44 17.87 -14.84 -9.70
N ILE A 45 18.12 -14.77 -8.39
CA ILE A 45 17.27 -14.06 -7.43
C ILE A 45 17.62 -12.55 -7.41
N GLU A 46 18.85 -12.17 -7.73
CA GLU A 46 19.30 -10.78 -7.64
C GLU A 46 18.58 -9.86 -8.66
N MET A 47 18.52 -10.27 -9.93
CA MET A 47 17.81 -9.50 -10.97
C MET A 47 16.31 -9.40 -10.65
N MET A 48 15.70 -10.49 -10.19
CA MET A 48 14.30 -10.51 -9.77
C MET A 48 14.05 -9.62 -8.54
N SER A 49 14.99 -9.59 -7.58
CA SER A 49 14.96 -8.70 -6.42
C SER A 49 15.00 -7.24 -6.81
N LEU A 50 15.85 -6.89 -7.76
CA LEU A 50 15.96 -5.53 -8.27
C LEU A 50 14.69 -5.08 -9.00
N VAL A 51 14.13 -5.94 -9.87
CA VAL A 51 12.88 -5.65 -10.61
C VAL A 51 11.70 -5.50 -9.66
N LEU A 52 11.51 -6.42 -8.71
CA LEU A 52 10.40 -6.37 -7.75
C LEU A 52 10.56 -5.21 -6.76
N THR A 53 11.79 -4.89 -6.35
CA THR A 53 12.06 -3.70 -5.54
C THR A 53 11.71 -2.42 -6.30
N GLY A 54 12.11 -2.33 -7.57
CA GLY A 54 11.73 -1.23 -8.45
C GLY A 54 10.23 -1.08 -8.60
N ALA A 55 9.52 -2.19 -8.85
CA ALA A 55 8.07 -2.22 -8.95
C ALA A 55 7.38 -1.79 -7.65
N GLY A 56 7.82 -2.30 -6.50
CA GLY A 56 7.27 -1.91 -5.20
C GLY A 56 7.52 -0.45 -4.86
N ALA A 57 8.71 0.09 -5.16
CA ALA A 57 9.00 1.51 -4.99
C ALA A 57 8.11 2.38 -5.89
N MET A 58 7.94 2.03 -7.16
CA MET A 58 7.03 2.73 -8.07
C MET A 58 5.58 2.67 -7.59
N THR A 59 5.15 1.54 -7.01
CA THR A 59 3.80 1.38 -6.48
C THR A 59 3.59 2.22 -5.21
N ALA A 60 4.58 2.26 -4.31
CA ALA A 60 4.57 3.12 -3.14
C ALA A 60 4.49 4.61 -3.53
N VAL A 61 5.31 5.06 -4.49
CA VAL A 61 5.24 6.43 -5.03
C VAL A 61 3.88 6.68 -5.70
N GLY A 62 3.39 5.71 -6.48
CA GLY A 62 2.09 5.76 -7.13
C GLY A 62 0.94 5.94 -6.14
N SER A 63 1.02 5.30 -4.96
CA SER A 63 0.02 5.46 -3.89
C SER A 63 -0.08 6.91 -3.40
N ALA A 64 1.05 7.63 -3.32
CA ALA A 64 1.11 8.99 -2.83
C ALA A 64 0.80 10.03 -3.92
N VAL A 65 1.27 9.80 -5.15
CA VAL A 65 1.25 10.80 -6.23
C VAL A 65 0.15 10.54 -7.27
N LEU A 66 0.05 9.30 -7.75
CA LEU A 66 -0.84 8.95 -8.85
C LEU A 66 -2.27 8.71 -8.38
N ALA A 67 -2.44 8.03 -7.24
CA ALA A 67 -3.76 7.68 -6.72
C ALA A 67 -4.66 8.90 -6.52
N PRO A 68 -4.24 10.00 -5.86
CA PRO A 68 -5.07 11.19 -5.70
C PRO A 68 -5.47 11.84 -7.04
N GLY A 69 -4.58 11.77 -8.05
CA GLY A 69 -4.83 12.28 -9.40
C GLY A 69 -5.88 11.46 -10.16
N LEU A 70 -5.71 10.13 -10.17
CA LEU A 70 -6.60 9.20 -10.87
C LEU A 70 -8.00 9.16 -10.27
N THR A 71 -8.12 9.31 -8.94
CA THR A 71 -9.40 9.21 -8.24
C THR A 71 -10.03 10.57 -7.95
N ARG A 72 -9.52 11.68 -8.51
CA ARG A 72 -9.98 13.05 -8.19
C ARG A 72 -11.49 13.25 -8.39
N ARG A 73 -12.10 12.55 -9.34
CA ARG A 73 -13.55 12.62 -9.64
C ARG A 73 -14.38 11.57 -8.91
N GLN A 74 -13.74 10.63 -8.23
CA GLN A 74 -14.39 9.53 -7.53
C GLN A 74 -14.82 9.95 -6.11
N PRO A 75 -15.72 9.20 -5.46
CA PRO A 75 -15.97 9.37 -4.04
C PRO A 75 -14.68 9.20 -3.22
N TYR A 76 -14.51 9.99 -2.16
CA TYR A 76 -13.34 9.95 -1.28
C TYR A 76 -13.00 8.53 -0.80
N PHE A 77 -14.04 7.75 -0.48
CA PHE A 77 -13.88 6.36 -0.05
C PHE A 77 -13.15 5.49 -1.09
N VAL A 78 -13.48 5.65 -2.37
CA VAL A 78 -12.82 4.92 -3.47
C VAL A 78 -11.36 5.36 -3.61
N SER A 79 -11.11 6.67 -3.52
CA SER A 79 -9.74 7.23 -3.53
C SER A 79 -8.87 6.63 -2.42
N MET A 80 -9.43 6.54 -1.22
CA MET A 80 -8.74 6.01 -0.04
C MET A 80 -8.45 4.51 -0.17
N ILE A 81 -9.41 3.70 -0.63
CA ILE A 81 -9.18 2.28 -0.90
C ILE A 81 -8.05 2.10 -1.92
N MET A 82 -8.04 2.89 -3.00
CA MET A 82 -6.97 2.83 -4.00
C MET A 82 -5.60 3.17 -3.41
N ARG A 83 -5.51 4.17 -2.51
CA ARG A 83 -4.26 4.49 -1.81
C ARG A 83 -3.79 3.32 -0.94
N PHE A 84 -4.68 2.71 -0.16
CA PHE A 84 -4.35 1.56 0.67
C PHE A 84 -3.91 0.36 -0.15
N ALA A 85 -4.64 0.02 -1.22
CA ALA A 85 -4.29 -1.10 -2.09
C ALA A 85 -2.91 -0.93 -2.73
N LEU A 86 -2.56 0.29 -3.18
CA LEU A 86 -1.25 0.58 -3.75
C LEU A 86 -0.13 0.55 -2.68
N ALA A 87 -0.39 1.08 -1.48
CA ALA A 87 0.56 1.01 -0.38
C ALA A 87 0.84 -0.45 0.05
N GLU A 88 -0.22 -1.26 0.19
CA GLU A 88 -0.10 -2.69 0.50
C GLU A 88 0.61 -3.48 -0.61
N SER A 89 0.41 -3.13 -1.88
CA SER A 89 1.07 -3.83 -2.99
C SER A 89 2.60 -3.76 -2.88
N ALA A 90 3.15 -2.66 -2.37
CA ALA A 90 4.59 -2.56 -2.09
C ALA A 90 5.06 -3.57 -1.02
N ALA A 91 4.23 -3.79 0.02
CA ALA A 91 4.48 -4.79 1.05
C ALA A 91 4.43 -6.22 0.50
N LEU A 92 3.44 -6.50 -0.36
CA LEU A 92 3.26 -7.79 -1.01
C LEU A 92 4.46 -8.17 -1.87
N PHE A 93 5.07 -7.20 -2.58
CA PHE A 93 6.31 -7.47 -3.30
C PHE A 93 7.46 -7.86 -2.35
N GLY A 94 7.55 -7.26 -1.16
CA GLY A 94 8.50 -7.67 -0.13
C GLY A 94 8.27 -9.10 0.36
N LEU A 95 7.01 -9.49 0.58
CA LEU A 95 6.65 -10.86 0.92
C LEU A 95 7.03 -11.84 -0.19
N VAL A 96 6.73 -11.51 -1.44
CA VAL A 96 7.11 -12.31 -2.61
C VAL A 96 8.63 -12.50 -2.66
N LEU A 97 9.41 -11.44 -2.40
CA LEU A 97 10.86 -11.55 -2.30
C LEU A 97 11.32 -12.48 -1.17
N ALA A 98 10.68 -12.41 -0.01
CA ALA A 98 10.99 -13.30 1.10
C ALA A 98 10.75 -14.77 0.71
N MET A 99 9.63 -15.06 0.03
CA MET A 99 9.28 -16.41 -0.45
C MET A 99 10.23 -16.91 -1.55
N LEU A 100 10.80 -16.00 -2.34
CA LEU A 100 11.79 -16.32 -3.37
C LEU A 100 13.20 -16.50 -2.83
N GLY A 101 13.43 -16.34 -1.52
CA GLY A 101 14.76 -16.44 -0.93
C GLY A 101 15.66 -15.23 -1.19
N ALA A 102 15.09 -14.05 -1.47
CA ALA A 102 15.84 -12.82 -1.64
C ALA A 102 16.40 -12.27 -0.33
N GLU A 103 17.58 -11.67 -0.36
CA GLU A 103 18.24 -11.15 0.85
C GLU A 103 17.33 -10.24 1.69
N PHE A 104 17.44 -10.36 3.01
CA PHE A 104 16.63 -9.63 3.98
C PHE A 104 16.59 -8.11 3.73
N HIS A 105 17.67 -7.51 3.25
CA HIS A 105 17.71 -6.07 3.02
C HIS A 105 16.70 -5.64 1.95
N TRP A 106 16.47 -6.44 0.89
CA TRP A 106 15.46 -6.16 -0.13
C TRP A 106 14.04 -6.31 0.43
N VAL A 107 13.80 -7.39 1.17
CA VAL A 107 12.51 -7.67 1.83
C VAL A 107 12.13 -6.52 2.76
N TYR A 108 13.03 -6.11 3.65
CA TYR A 108 12.77 -5.03 4.61
C TYR A 108 12.67 -3.66 3.94
N THR A 109 13.39 -3.42 2.84
CA THR A 109 13.26 -2.17 2.08
C THR A 109 11.85 -2.01 1.53
N LEU A 110 11.32 -3.05 0.88
CA LEU A 110 9.96 -3.02 0.33
C LEU A 110 8.88 -2.97 1.41
N ALA A 111 9.03 -3.76 2.46
CA ALA A 111 8.09 -3.73 3.56
C ALA A 111 8.13 -2.39 4.31
N GLY A 112 9.31 -1.78 4.49
CA GLY A 112 9.46 -0.45 5.05
C GLY A 112 8.81 0.63 4.17
N LEU A 113 9.03 0.57 2.85
CA LEU A 113 8.38 1.44 1.87
C LEU A 113 6.85 1.35 1.93
N GLY A 114 6.30 0.14 1.93
CA GLY A 114 4.86 -0.06 2.04
C GLY A 114 4.31 0.43 3.38
N ALA A 115 5.04 0.24 4.49
CA ALA A 115 4.63 0.74 5.80
C ALA A 115 4.61 2.27 5.84
N VAL A 116 5.65 2.92 5.32
CA VAL A 116 5.70 4.39 5.21
C VAL A 116 4.58 4.91 4.32
N ALA A 117 4.34 4.27 3.17
CA ALA A 117 3.24 4.64 2.28
C ALA A 117 1.88 4.48 2.96
N HIS A 118 1.69 3.41 3.75
CA HIS A 118 0.45 3.14 4.47
C HIS A 118 0.21 4.14 5.61
N LEU A 119 1.25 4.49 6.36
CA LEU A 119 1.21 5.55 7.38
C LEU A 119 0.89 6.90 6.74
N ALA A 120 1.51 7.22 5.60
CA ALA A 120 1.23 8.44 4.84
C ALA A 120 -0.17 8.48 4.22
N ALA A 121 -0.81 7.31 4.06
CA ALA A 121 -2.18 7.20 3.57
C ALA A 121 -3.25 7.33 4.68
N ALA A 122 -2.85 7.52 5.95
CA ALA A 122 -3.79 7.58 7.07
C ALA A 122 -4.96 8.55 6.80
N PRO A 123 -6.22 8.13 7.07
CA PRO A 123 -7.37 8.98 6.80
C PRO A 123 -7.30 10.30 7.58
N THR A 124 -7.41 11.44 6.91
CA THR A 124 -7.50 12.75 7.59
C THR A 124 -8.77 13.51 7.20
N GLN A 125 -9.33 14.28 8.15
CA GLN A 125 -10.49 15.12 7.88
C GLN A 125 -10.18 16.17 6.80
N ARG A 126 -8.98 16.75 6.83
CA ARG A 126 -8.51 17.74 5.85
C ARG A 126 -8.50 17.19 4.42
N GLU A 127 -8.03 15.95 4.22
CA GLU A 127 -8.04 15.33 2.90
C GLU A 127 -9.45 15.05 2.39
N ARG A 128 -10.35 14.62 3.27
CA ARG A 128 -11.77 14.41 2.93
C ARG A 128 -12.41 15.71 2.46
N GLU A 129 -12.29 16.79 3.22
CA GLU A 129 -12.83 18.10 2.86
C GLU A 129 -12.23 18.61 1.54
N ALA A 130 -10.92 18.48 1.35
CA ALA A 130 -10.26 18.87 0.11
C ALA A 130 -10.76 18.06 -1.09
N HIS A 131 -11.06 16.77 -0.90
CA HIS A 131 -11.60 15.92 -1.95
C HIS A 131 -13.05 16.26 -2.28
N GLU A 132 -13.87 16.57 -1.28
CA GLU A 132 -15.26 17.00 -1.45
C GLU A 132 -15.34 18.35 -2.18
N LYS A 133 -14.48 19.32 -1.82
CA LYS A 133 -14.34 20.62 -2.54
C LYS A 133 -13.98 20.41 -4.02
N ARG A 134 -12.94 19.61 -4.28
CA ARG A 134 -12.51 19.29 -5.66
C ARG A 134 -13.61 18.62 -6.49
N ARG A 135 -14.44 17.78 -5.87
CA ARG A 135 -15.58 17.13 -6.54
C ARG A 135 -16.73 18.10 -6.81
N ALA A 136 -16.93 19.09 -5.93
CA ALA A 136 -17.90 20.16 -6.12
C ALA A 136 -17.47 21.19 -7.18
N GLY A 137 -16.25 21.11 -7.71
CA GLY A 137 -15.71 22.09 -8.66
C GLY A 137 -15.28 23.41 -8.00
N LEU A 138 -15.08 23.40 -6.68
CA LEU A 138 -14.57 24.50 -5.87
C LEU A 138 -13.07 24.30 -5.58
#